data_AF-A0A251T976-F1
#
_entry.id   AF-A0A251T976-F1
#
_cell.length_a   1.000
_cell.length_b   1.000
_cell.length_c   1.000
_cell.angle_alpha   90.00
_cell.angle_beta   90.00
_cell.angle_gamma   90.00
#
_symmetry.space_group_name_H-M   'P 1'
#
loop_
_entity.id
_entity.type
_entity.pdbx_description
1 polymer ?
#
loop_
_entity_poly.entity_id
_entity_poly.type
_entity_poly.pdbx_seq_one_letter_code
_entity_poly.pdbx_strand_id
1 'polypeptide(L)'
;MRERVHTTTKFALRMKTNLEVVDDGYKWKKYGKKKIKSSPYPRNYFKCSTVGCNVKKRIERDMKDSSYVITTYDGVHKVAPDL
;
A
#
# COMPACT_ATOMS: atom_id res chain seq x y z
N MET A 1 4.02 18.93 24.71
CA MET A 1 3.29 17.94 23.88
C MET A 1 4.34 17.18 23.07
N ARG A 2 4.37 15.84 23.11
CA ARG A 2 5.41 15.05 22.42
C ARG A 2 5.26 15.18 20.90
N GLU A 3 6.29 15.68 20.24
CA GLU A 3 6.40 15.71 18.78
C GLU A 3 6.40 14.26 18.24
N ARG A 4 5.50 13.96 17.30
CA ARG A 4 5.59 12.70 16.53
C ARG A 4 6.70 12.87 15.51
N VAL A 5 7.90 12.42 15.84
CA VAL A 5 8.95 12.20 14.83
C VAL A 5 8.51 11.02 13.95
N HIS A 6 7.93 11.31 12.79
CA HIS A 6 7.53 10.30 11.81
C HIS A 6 8.79 9.85 11.04
N THR A 7 9.60 8.97 11.63
CA THR A 7 10.68 8.26 10.93
C THR A 7 10.14 7.09 10.09
N THR A 8 8.95 7.19 9.49
CA THR A 8 8.44 6.08 8.68
C THR A 8 9.10 6.06 7.30
N THR A 9 9.95 5.06 7.08
CA THR A 9 10.47 4.71 5.76
C THR A 9 9.30 4.46 4.80
N LYS A 10 9.26 5.23 3.72
CA LYS A 10 8.24 5.15 2.69
C LYS A 10 8.90 4.79 1.38
N PHE A 11 8.44 3.73 0.74
CA PHE A 11 8.92 3.32 -0.57
C PHE A 11 7.76 2.93 -1.48
N ALA A 12 8.00 2.98 -2.79
CA ALA A 12 7.02 2.63 -3.80
C ALA A 12 7.59 1.58 -4.75
N LEU A 13 6.79 0.57 -5.06
CA LEU A 13 7.08 -0.44 -6.06
C LEU A 13 6.15 -0.22 -7.25
N ARG A 14 6.72 -0.22 -8.45
CA ARG A 14 5.98 -0.20 -9.72
C ARG A 14 6.14 -1.56 -10.38
N MET A 15 5.05 -2.31 -10.50
CA MET A 15 5.06 -3.69 -11.01
C MET A 15 4.14 -3.79 -12.22
N LYS A 16 4.60 -4.49 -13.28
CA LYS A 16 3.77 -4.83 -14.44
C LYS A 16 2.88 -6.01 -14.08
N THR A 17 1.56 -5.81 -14.04
CA THR A 17 0.59 -6.84 -13.67
C THR A 17 -0.82 -6.42 -14.06
N ASN A 18 -1.73 -7.36 -14.33
CA ASN A 18 -3.16 -7.07 -14.54
C ASN A 18 -3.98 -7.13 -13.25
N LEU A 19 -3.37 -7.52 -12.13
CA LEU A 19 -4.04 -7.58 -10.83
C LEU A 19 -4.26 -6.18 -10.26
N GLU A 20 -5.40 -5.93 -9.61
CA GLU A 20 -5.64 -4.68 -8.87
C GLU A 20 -4.95 -4.66 -7.49
N VAL A 21 -4.74 -5.84 -6.92
CA VAL A 21 -4.10 -6.05 -5.61
C VAL A 21 -3.07 -7.16 -5.79
N VAL A 22 -1.84 -6.87 -5.43
CA VAL A 22 -0.74 -7.85 -5.43
C VAL A 22 -0.61 -8.45 -4.05
N ASP A 23 -0.59 -9.78 -3.98
CA ASP A 23 -0.23 -10.51 -2.78
C ASP A 23 1.29 -10.42 -2.55
N ASP A 24 1.67 -10.02 -1.35
CA ASP A 24 3.05 -9.84 -0.90
C ASP A 24 3.35 -10.67 0.37
N GLY A 25 2.46 -11.61 0.72
CA GLY A 25 2.60 -12.51 1.88
C GLY A 25 2.25 -11.86 3.22
N TYR A 26 1.96 -10.56 3.27
CA TYR A 26 1.48 -9.91 4.49
C TYR A 26 -0.04 -9.93 4.57
N LYS A 27 -0.56 -9.99 5.80
CA LYS A 27 -2.00 -9.90 6.04
C LYS A 27 -2.45 -8.45 6.01
N TRP A 28 -3.33 -8.12 5.07
CA TRP A 28 -3.84 -6.76 4.84
C TRP A 28 -5.35 -6.66 5.05
N LYS A 29 -5.77 -5.61 5.76
CA LYS A 29 -7.18 -5.20 5.84
C LYS A 29 -7.39 -3.90 5.07
N LYS A 30 -8.28 -3.92 4.08
CA LYS A 30 -8.72 -2.70 3.38
C LYS A 30 -9.48 -1.81 4.35
N TYR A 31 -9.12 -0.52 4.41
CA TYR A 31 -9.81 0.46 5.24
C TYR A 31 -10.36 1.65 4.44
N GLY A 32 -10.02 1.76 3.16
CA GLY A 32 -10.52 2.84 2.32
C GLY A 32 -10.34 2.60 0.83
N LYS A 33 -11.15 3.30 0.05
CA LYS A 33 -11.08 3.42 -1.42
C LYS A 33 -11.36 4.87 -1.77
N LYS A 34 -10.51 5.50 -2.59
CA LYS A 34 -10.67 6.90 -3.02
C LYS A 34 -10.71 6.98 -4.55
N LYS A 35 -11.75 7.65 -5.08
CA LYS A 35 -11.79 8.06 -6.49
C LYS A 35 -10.75 9.15 -6.73
N ILE A 36 -10.00 9.07 -7.82
CA ILE A 36 -8.93 10.02 -8.15
C ILE A 36 -9.40 10.91 -9.31
N LYS A 37 -9.25 12.24 -9.17
CA LYS A 37 -9.85 13.26 -10.06
C LYS A 37 -9.43 13.15 -11.53
N SER A 38 -8.36 12.43 -11.84
CA SER A 38 -7.74 12.30 -13.17
C SER A 38 -7.38 10.86 -13.54
N SER A 39 -7.83 9.88 -12.76
CA SER A 39 -7.59 8.46 -13.06
C SER A 39 -8.93 7.74 -13.18
N PRO A 40 -9.12 6.89 -14.21
CA PRO A 40 -10.27 5.98 -14.24
C PRO A 40 -10.17 4.92 -13.13
N TYR A 41 -8.99 4.75 -12.52
CA TYR A 41 -8.73 3.76 -11.50
C TYR A 41 -8.80 4.37 -10.08
N PRO A 42 -9.40 3.65 -9.12
CA PRO A 42 -9.42 4.08 -7.73
C PRO A 42 -8.06 3.86 -7.05
N ARG A 43 -7.80 4.60 -5.97
CA ARG A 43 -6.74 4.27 -5.01
C ARG A 43 -7.31 3.47 -3.85
N ASN A 44 -6.72 2.31 -3.59
CA ASN A 44 -7.09 1.44 -2.48
C ASN A 44 -6.13 1.63 -1.31
N TYR A 45 -6.64 1.59 -0.08
CA TYR A 45 -5.87 1.78 1.14
C TYR A 45 -6.01 0.58 2.08
N PHE A 46 -4.87 0.09 2.55
CA PHE A 46 -4.75 -1.09 3.38
C PHE A 46 -3.88 -0.81 4.60
N LYS A 47 -4.22 -1.47 5.72
CA LYS A 47 -3.39 -1.54 6.91
C LYS A 47 -3.05 -3.00 7.17
N CYS A 48 -1.84 -3.27 7.67
CA CYS A 48 -1.50 -4.61 8.11
C CYS A 48 -2.46 -5.03 9.23
N SER A 49 -2.93 -6.28 9.21
CA SER A 49 -3.82 -6.82 10.24
C SER A 49 -3.09 -7.62 11.31
N THR A 50 -1.77 -7.80 11.20
CA THR A 50 -0.95 -8.39 12.26
C THR A 50 -0.97 -7.49 13.49
N VAL A 51 -1.21 -8.09 14.67
CA VAL A 51 -1.30 -7.37 15.94
C VAL A 51 0.00 -6.59 16.21
N GLY A 52 -0.13 -5.32 16.57
CA GLY A 52 1.00 -4.43 16.83
C GLY A 52 1.73 -3.91 15.58
N CYS A 53 1.30 -4.28 14.36
CA CYS A 53 1.86 -3.77 13.12
C CYS A 53 1.13 -2.50 12.66
N ASN A 54 1.88 -1.44 12.39
CA ASN A 54 1.34 -0.14 11.95
C ASN A 54 1.60 0.14 10.45
N VAL A 55 2.13 -0.85 9.71
CA VAL A 55 2.43 -0.68 8.29
C VAL A 55 1.14 -0.46 7.50
N LYS A 56 1.19 0.49 6.59
CA LYS A 56 0.10 0.78 5.65
C LYS A 56 0.60 0.61 4.23
N LYS A 57 -0.27 0.19 3.32
CA LYS A 57 -0.02 0.30 1.89
C LYS A 57 -1.17 0.97 1.17
N ARG A 58 -0.84 1.68 0.10
CA ARG A 58 -1.80 2.18 -0.89
C ARG A 58 -1.46 1.60 -2.25
N ILE A 59 -2.48 1.20 -2.98
CA ILE A 59 -2.36 0.60 -4.31
C ILE A 59 -3.15 1.44 -5.30
N GLU A 60 -2.52 1.79 -6.41
CA GLU A 60 -3.14 2.50 -7.52
C GLU A 60 -2.62 2.00 -8.85
N ARG A 61 -3.47 1.98 -9.88
CA ARG A 61 -3.03 1.74 -11.25
C ARG A 61 -2.24 2.96 -11.72
N ASP A 62 -1.14 2.73 -12.43
CA ASP A 62 -0.40 3.81 -13.06
C ASP A 62 -1.30 4.49 -14.10
N MET A 63 -1.39 5.82 -14.01
CA MET A 63 -2.22 6.63 -14.91
C MET A 63 -1.65 6.71 -16.32
N LYS A 64 -0.32 6.60 -16.47
CA LYS A 64 0.35 6.72 -17.76
C LYS A 64 0.37 5.40 -18.52
N ASP A 65 0.48 4.31 -17.79
CA ASP A 65 0.53 2.96 -18.35
C ASP A 65 -0.28 2.01 -17.47
N SER A 66 -1.50 1.74 -17.92
CA SER A 66 -2.41 0.86 -17.21
C SER A 66 -2.00 -0.61 -17.23
N SER A 67 -0.80 -1.00 -17.69
CA SER A 67 -0.23 -2.33 -17.44
C SER A 67 0.53 -2.41 -16.10
N TYR A 68 0.74 -1.27 -15.43
CA TYR A 68 1.47 -1.18 -14.16
C TYR A 68 0.57 -0.85 -12.97
N VAL A 69 0.94 -1.39 -11.82
CA VAL A 69 0.42 -1.04 -10.50
C VAL A 69 1.53 -0.42 -9.66
N ILE A 70 1.19 0.65 -8.97
CA ILE A 70 2.05 1.33 -8.02
C ILE A 70 1.54 1.00 -6.61
N THR A 71 2.37 0.31 -5.84
CA THR A 71 2.13 0.05 -4.42
C THR A 71 3.08 0.89 -3.59
N THR A 72 2.56 1.79 -2.77
CA THR A 72 3.37 2.55 -1.79
C THR A 72 3.18 1.97 -0.40
N TYR A 73 4.28 1.66 0.28
CA TYR A 73 4.31 1.21 1.67
C TYR A 73 4.75 2.35 2.58
N ASP A 74 4.20 2.38 3.80
CA ASP A 74 4.52 3.34 4.86
C ASP A 74 4.78 2.56 6.15
N GLY A 75 6.06 2.54 6.56
CA GLY A 75 6.56 1.75 7.68
C GLY A 75 7.27 0.46 7.25
N VAL A 76 7.80 -0.25 8.24
CA VAL A 76 8.55 -1.51 8.05
C VAL A 76 7.91 -2.59 8.94
N HIS A 77 7.70 -3.78 8.39
CA HIS A 77 7.21 -4.92 9.17
C HIS A 77 8.33 -5.41 10.10
N LYS A 78 7.98 -5.71 11.36
CA LYS A 78 8.94 -6.26 12.34
C LYS A 78 9.16 -7.77 12.18
N VAL A 79 8.23 -8.43 11.51
CA VAL A 79 8.21 -9.89 11.29
C VAL A 79 8.16 -10.17 9.79
N ALA A 80 8.71 -11.32 9.40
CA ALA A 80 8.57 -11.84 8.05
C ALA A 80 7.10 -12.10 7.70
N PRO A 81 6.72 -12.12 6.40
CA PRO A 81 5.39 -12.51 5.97
C PRO A 81 5.08 -13.96 6.39
N ASP A 82 3.83 -14.22 6.76
CA ASP A 82 3.34 -15.56 7.04
C ASP A 82 3.10 -16.24 5.68
N LEU A 83 4.00 -17.10 5.23
CA LEU A 83 3.83 -17.90 4.00
C LEU A 83 2.75 -18.97 4.16
#